data_AF-A0A957UU34-F1
#
_entry.id   AF-A0A957UU34-F1
#
_cell.length_a   1.000
_cell.length_b   1.000
_cell.length_c   1.000
_cell.angle_alpha   90.00
_cell.angle_beta   90.00
_cell.angle_gamma   90.00
#
_symmetry.space_group_name_H-M   'P 1'
#
loop_
_entity.id
_entity.type
_entity.pdbx_description
1 polymer ?
#
loop_
_entity_poly.entity_id
_entity_poly.type
_entity_poly.pdbx_seq_one_letter_code
_entity_poly.pdbx_strand_id
1 'polypeptide(L)'
;LSVQAQIQALTPTLLDDMPKALAVLKAFTTYFQLVNLAEEQQRVHILRQREEAAFVQGIPMSETIADAISRLKKEGMSADDIRTILQDLFIVPVLTAHPTESKRRTILFMLDTISQLLQRLNSHELLSFERDEVIQQLRGYIVLLWQSDETRDRPPTVMDEVRNALYFFEATLLGLVPQIYDELDRALAQFYPDEEFEIPPFLRYGTWVGGDRDGNPYVTLDVTEEALREQKEVILTRYNIEVDALYNLLSPARTRVQFSEELLQSIE
;
A
#
# COMPACT_ATOMS: atom_id res chain seq x y z
N LEU A 1 30.74 -0.48 32.90
CA LEU A 1 30.59 0.90 32.39
C LEU A 1 29.15 1.06 31.95
N SER A 2 28.46 2.14 32.32
CA SER A 2 27.12 2.40 31.80
C SER A 2 27.19 2.49 30.26
N VAL A 3 26.10 2.15 29.57
CA VAL A 3 26.00 2.27 28.10
C VAL A 3 26.41 3.68 27.65
N GLN A 4 26.05 4.70 28.44
CA GLN A 4 26.43 6.09 28.21
C GLN A 4 27.95 6.32 28.25
N ALA A 5 28.67 5.71 29.20
CA ALA A 5 30.12 5.83 29.28
C ALA A 5 30.84 5.09 28.14
N GLN A 6 30.26 3.99 27.63
CA GLN A 6 30.78 3.28 26.47
C GLN A 6 30.58 4.08 25.18
N ILE A 7 29.41 4.72 25.00
CA ILE A 7 29.12 5.60 23.86
C ILE A 7 30.07 6.80 23.87
N GLN A 8 30.25 7.46 25.01
CA GLN A 8 31.17 8.60 25.15
C GLN A 8 32.62 8.22 24.85
N ALA A 9 33.05 7.01 25.18
CA ALA A 9 34.39 6.53 24.87
C ALA A 9 34.60 6.20 23.38
N LEU A 10 33.55 5.82 22.65
CA LEU A 10 33.61 5.47 21.23
C LEU A 10 33.46 6.68 20.30
N THR A 11 32.84 7.75 20.78
CA THR A 11 32.49 8.93 19.97
C THR A 11 33.72 9.62 19.34
N PRO A 12 34.82 9.90 20.06
CA PRO A 12 36.00 10.56 19.47
C PRO A 12 36.62 9.70 18.35
N THR A 13 36.77 8.41 18.60
CA THR A 13 37.36 7.45 17.65
C THR A 13 36.52 7.25 16.39
N LEU A 14 35.20 7.48 16.46
CA LEU A 14 34.32 7.45 15.30
C LEU A 14 34.38 8.77 14.53
N LEU A 15 34.46 9.91 15.22
CA LEU A 15 34.56 11.23 14.56
C LEU A 15 35.89 11.43 13.83
N ASP A 16 36.96 10.78 14.29
CA ASP A 16 38.28 10.87 13.66
C ASP A 16 38.43 9.97 12.40
N ASP A 17 37.52 9.01 12.18
CA ASP A 17 37.52 8.09 11.03
C ASP A 17 36.17 8.15 10.30
N MET A 18 36.06 9.09 9.37
CA MET A 18 34.84 9.34 8.59
C MET A 18 34.34 8.09 7.83
N PRO A 19 35.18 7.31 7.12
CA PRO A 19 34.75 6.04 6.52
C PRO A 19 34.12 5.07 7.52
N LYS A 20 34.71 4.93 8.71
CA LYS A 20 34.18 4.06 9.76
C LYS A 20 32.87 4.60 10.34
N ALA A 21 32.75 5.90 10.56
CA ALA A 21 31.50 6.52 11.00
C ALA A 21 30.36 6.27 10.01
N LEU A 22 30.61 6.45 8.71
CA LEU A 22 29.64 6.19 7.66
C LEU A 22 29.23 4.71 7.59
N ALA A 23 30.18 3.78 7.71
CA ALA A 23 29.89 2.35 7.73
C ALA A 23 29.02 1.94 8.93
N VAL A 24 29.29 2.51 10.11
CA VAL A 24 28.47 2.28 11.31
C VAL A 24 27.07 2.87 11.14
N LEU A 25 26.94 4.08 10.60
CA LEU A 25 25.65 4.69 10.31
C LEU A 25 24.85 3.83 9.33
N LYS A 26 25.48 3.38 8.24
CA LYS A 26 24.87 2.48 7.26
C LYS A 26 24.42 1.15 7.89
N ALA A 27 25.20 0.59 8.81
CA ALA A 27 24.84 -0.62 9.55
C ALA A 27 23.60 -0.43 10.41
N PHE A 28 23.53 0.65 11.17
CA PHE A 28 22.34 0.95 11.95
C PHE A 28 21.13 1.22 11.07
N THR A 29 21.26 2.01 10.00
CA THR A 29 20.10 2.27 9.13
C THR A 29 19.59 1.01 8.45
N THR A 30 20.48 0.18 7.91
CA THR A 30 20.11 -1.11 7.30
C THR A 30 19.46 -2.03 8.34
N TYR A 31 20.02 -2.10 9.56
CA TYR A 31 19.46 -2.88 10.65
C TYR A 31 18.03 -2.43 10.99
N PHE A 32 17.81 -1.12 11.21
CA PHE A 32 16.48 -0.60 11.54
C PHE A 32 15.48 -0.79 10.41
N GLN A 33 15.89 -0.66 9.14
CA GLN A 33 15.03 -0.97 8.00
C GLN A 33 14.56 -2.43 8.02
N LEU A 34 15.48 -3.36 8.28
CA LEU A 34 15.16 -4.79 8.33
C LEU A 34 14.32 -5.16 9.56
N VAL A 35 14.58 -4.56 10.72
CA VAL A 35 13.77 -4.76 11.93
C VAL A 35 12.36 -4.25 11.72
N ASN A 36 12.19 -3.06 11.14
CA ASN A 36 10.87 -2.50 10.83
C ASN A 36 10.08 -3.43 9.89
N LEU A 37 10.74 -3.96 8.85
CA LEU A 37 10.11 -4.94 7.95
C LEU A 37 9.70 -6.23 8.69
N ALA A 38 10.55 -6.75 9.58
CA ALA A 38 10.23 -7.93 10.36
C ALA A 38 9.04 -7.70 11.31
N GLU A 39 8.98 -6.52 11.96
CA GLU A 39 7.86 -6.13 12.81
C GLU A 39 6.56 -5.97 12.02
N GLU A 40 6.62 -5.38 10.83
CA GLU A 40 5.47 -5.25 9.93
C GLU A 40 4.95 -6.63 9.50
N GLN A 41 5.85 -7.55 9.14
CA GLN A 41 5.48 -8.94 8.81
C GLN A 41 4.85 -9.67 10.00
N GLN A 42 5.40 -9.49 11.21
CA GLN A 42 4.81 -10.06 12.42
C GLN A 42 3.42 -9.49 12.69
N ARG A 43 3.20 -8.19 12.45
CA ARG A 43 1.88 -7.56 12.58
C ARG A 43 0.88 -8.20 11.61
N VAL A 44 1.25 -8.36 10.34
CA VAL A 44 0.39 -9.02 9.33
C VAL A 44 0.06 -10.45 9.76
N HIS A 45 1.04 -11.21 10.26
CA HIS A 45 0.82 -12.57 10.76
C HIS A 45 -0.18 -12.61 11.92
N ILE A 46 -0.05 -11.71 12.90
CA ILE A 46 -0.98 -11.62 14.03
C ILE A 46 -2.39 -11.25 13.55
N LEU A 47 -2.51 -10.33 12.59
CA LEU A 47 -3.83 -9.96 12.03
C LEU A 47 -4.51 -11.16 11.37
N ARG A 48 -3.80 -11.95 10.57
CA ARG A 48 -4.34 -13.17 9.95
C ARG A 48 -4.80 -14.21 10.98
N GLN A 49 -4.02 -14.43 12.03
CA GLN A 49 -4.41 -15.35 13.11
C GLN A 49 -5.67 -14.88 13.84
N ARG A 50 -5.81 -13.57 14.07
CA ARG A 50 -7.01 -12.98 14.68
C ARG A 50 -8.22 -13.12 13.78
N GLU A 51 -8.05 -12.89 12.48
CA GLU A 51 -9.10 -13.03 11.49
C GLU A 51 -9.59 -14.49 11.42
N GLU A 52 -8.67 -15.46 11.34
CA GLU A 52 -9.00 -16.88 11.36
C GLU A 52 -9.72 -17.29 12.66
N ALA A 53 -9.23 -16.83 13.80
CA ALA A 53 -9.87 -17.09 15.09
C ALA A 53 -11.29 -16.49 15.18
N ALA A 54 -11.49 -15.27 14.67
CA ALA A 54 -12.80 -14.62 14.61
C ALA A 54 -13.76 -15.38 13.68
N PHE A 55 -13.27 -15.80 12.51
CA PHE A 55 -14.02 -16.62 11.57
C PHE A 55 -14.49 -17.94 12.19
N VAL A 56 -13.61 -18.66 12.90
CA VAL A 56 -13.96 -19.91 13.61
C VAL A 56 -15.03 -19.66 14.69
N GLN A 57 -15.00 -18.50 15.34
CA GLN A 57 -15.99 -18.10 16.33
C GLN A 57 -17.30 -17.59 15.72
N GLY A 58 -17.36 -17.41 14.39
CA GLY A 58 -18.53 -16.86 13.69
C GLY A 58 -18.80 -15.39 14.02
N ILE A 59 -17.76 -14.64 14.43
CA ILE A 59 -17.85 -13.21 14.72
C ILE A 59 -16.95 -12.42 13.77
N PRO A 60 -17.30 -11.16 13.44
CA PRO A 60 -16.37 -10.31 12.72
C PRO A 60 -15.14 -10.01 13.58
N MET A 61 -13.98 -9.92 12.95
CA MET A 61 -12.76 -9.48 13.63
C MET A 61 -12.91 -8.02 14.06
N SER A 62 -12.50 -7.69 15.29
CA SER A 62 -12.53 -6.32 15.80
C SER A 62 -11.77 -5.35 14.91
N GLU A 63 -12.24 -4.10 14.82
CA GLU A 63 -11.59 -3.03 14.05
C GLU A 63 -11.64 -3.25 12.52
N THR A 64 -12.57 -4.06 12.03
CA THR A 64 -12.86 -4.27 10.59
C THR A 64 -14.15 -3.58 10.17
N ILE A 65 -14.39 -3.46 8.86
CA ILE A 65 -15.66 -2.93 8.33
C ILE A 65 -16.82 -3.84 8.75
N ALA A 66 -16.61 -5.16 8.72
CA ALA A 66 -17.60 -6.13 9.16
C ALA A 66 -17.99 -5.94 10.64
N ASP A 67 -17.03 -5.65 11.52
CA ASP A 67 -17.32 -5.35 12.94
C ASP A 67 -18.11 -4.06 13.09
N ALA A 68 -17.73 -3.00 12.35
CA ALA A 68 -18.46 -1.74 12.34
C ALA A 68 -19.94 -1.94 11.93
N ILE A 69 -20.20 -2.63 10.82
CA ILE A 69 -21.59 -2.91 10.37
C ILE A 69 -22.33 -3.80 11.37
N SER A 70 -21.69 -4.84 11.92
CA SER A 70 -22.26 -5.67 13.00
C SER A 70 -22.69 -4.85 14.22
N ARG A 71 -21.87 -3.87 14.61
CA ARG A 71 -22.16 -2.99 15.75
C ARG A 71 -23.36 -2.09 15.46
N LEU A 72 -23.40 -1.44 14.30
CA LEU A 72 -24.53 -0.59 13.90
C LEU A 72 -25.84 -1.41 13.88
N LYS A 73 -25.80 -2.64 13.37
CA LYS A 73 -26.94 -3.56 13.40
C LYS A 73 -27.39 -3.89 14.82
N LYS A 74 -26.45 -4.20 15.72
CA LYS A 74 -26.73 -4.51 17.14
C LYS A 74 -27.29 -3.31 17.90
N GLU A 75 -26.90 -2.10 17.51
CA GLU A 75 -27.43 -0.83 18.05
C GLU A 75 -28.83 -0.49 17.49
N GLY A 76 -29.36 -1.31 16.58
CA GLY A 76 -30.73 -1.20 16.08
C GLY A 76 -30.89 -0.34 14.83
N MET A 77 -29.80 0.00 14.12
CA MET A 77 -29.89 0.78 12.87
C MET A 77 -30.60 -0.01 11.78
N SER A 78 -31.60 0.62 11.17
CA SER A 78 -32.35 0.06 10.05
C SER A 78 -31.54 0.13 8.76
N ALA A 79 -31.97 -0.58 7.71
CA ALA A 79 -31.33 -0.50 6.40
C ALA A 79 -31.39 0.91 5.80
N ASP A 80 -32.49 1.64 6.03
CA ASP A 80 -32.65 3.02 5.57
C ASP A 80 -31.69 3.99 6.26
N ASP A 81 -31.40 3.78 7.54
CA ASP A 81 -30.40 4.57 8.26
C ASP A 81 -29.00 4.34 7.64
N ILE A 82 -28.67 3.08 7.32
CA ILE A 82 -27.40 2.74 6.67
C ILE A 82 -27.33 3.35 5.26
N ARG A 83 -28.40 3.29 4.46
CA ARG A 83 -28.47 3.93 3.14
C ARG A 83 -28.19 5.44 3.24
N THR A 84 -28.78 6.10 4.24
CA THR A 84 -28.55 7.53 4.48
C THR A 84 -27.08 7.81 4.80
N ILE A 85 -26.45 7.00 5.67
CA ILE A 85 -25.01 7.13 5.98
C ILE A 85 -24.16 6.93 4.72
N LEU A 86 -24.44 5.90 3.92
CA LEU A 86 -23.67 5.61 2.72
C LEU A 86 -23.73 6.76 1.72
N GLN A 87 -24.89 7.40 1.56
CA GLN A 87 -25.07 8.56 0.68
C GLN A 87 -24.25 9.78 1.12
N ASP A 88 -24.09 9.99 2.43
CA ASP A 88 -23.33 11.11 2.98
C ASP A 88 -21.84 10.80 3.20
N LEU A 89 -21.43 9.53 3.07
CA LEU A 89 -20.07 9.11 3.32
C LEU A 89 -19.12 9.71 2.29
N PHE A 90 -18.12 10.45 2.77
CA PHE A 90 -17.12 11.09 1.93
C PHE A 90 -15.76 11.12 2.62
N ILE A 91 -14.79 10.37 2.09
CA ILE A 91 -13.46 10.20 2.66
C ILE A 91 -12.44 10.58 1.59
N VAL A 92 -11.54 11.52 1.91
CA VAL A 92 -10.47 11.97 1.01
C VAL A 92 -9.12 12.01 1.73
N PRO A 93 -8.36 10.91 1.76
CA PRO A 93 -6.97 10.95 2.21
C PRO A 93 -6.15 11.78 1.22
N VAL A 94 -5.36 12.73 1.74
CA VAL A 94 -4.51 13.61 0.93
C VAL A 94 -3.06 13.23 1.14
N LEU A 95 -2.41 12.76 0.06
CA LEU A 95 -0.99 12.46 0.06
C LEU A 95 -0.18 13.76 0.15
N THR A 96 0.81 13.77 1.03
CA THR A 96 1.74 14.90 1.21
C THR A 96 3.16 14.43 0.94
N ALA A 97 4.04 15.36 0.55
CA ALA A 97 5.45 15.04 0.41
C ALA A 97 6.02 14.81 1.81
N HIS A 98 6.78 13.72 2.00
CA HIS A 98 7.42 13.48 3.28
C HIS A 98 8.73 14.27 3.35
N PRO A 99 8.85 15.28 4.23
CA PRO A 99 9.97 16.23 4.21
C PRO A 99 11.35 15.59 4.49
N THR A 100 11.37 14.38 5.04
CA THR A 100 12.61 13.68 5.44
C THR A 100 12.79 12.28 4.82
N GLU A 101 11.83 11.75 4.07
CA GLU A 101 11.99 10.42 3.44
C GLU A 101 12.50 10.57 2.01
N SER A 102 13.76 11.01 1.89
CA SER A 102 14.53 11.00 0.64
C SER A 102 15.04 9.59 0.28
N LYS A 103 14.35 8.52 0.71
CA LYS A 103 14.74 7.15 0.32
C LYS A 103 14.66 7.05 -1.20
N ARG A 104 15.74 6.60 -1.83
CA ARG A 104 15.74 6.35 -3.26
C ARG A 104 14.69 5.29 -3.61
N ARG A 105 14.01 5.45 -4.75
CA ARG A 105 13.05 4.45 -5.28
C ARG A 105 13.65 3.04 -5.30
N THR A 106 14.94 2.91 -5.61
CA THR A 106 15.66 1.63 -5.59
C THR A 106 15.68 0.99 -4.19
N ILE A 107 15.87 1.77 -3.13
CA ILE A 107 15.84 1.28 -1.74
C ILE A 107 14.44 0.78 -1.41
N LEU A 108 13.41 1.58 -1.75
CA LEU A 108 12.01 1.23 -1.52
C LEU A 108 11.63 -0.08 -2.24
N PHE A 109 12.03 -0.21 -3.51
CA PHE A 109 11.85 -1.44 -4.29
C PHE A 109 12.52 -2.66 -3.63
N MET A 110 13.75 -2.51 -3.14
CA MET A 110 14.46 -3.60 -2.47
C MET A 110 13.78 -3.97 -1.14
N LEU A 111 13.32 -2.99 -0.36
CA LEU A 111 12.59 -3.24 0.89
C LEU A 111 11.25 -3.94 0.63
N ASP A 112 10.50 -3.50 -0.38
CA ASP A 112 9.26 -4.15 -0.81
C ASP A 112 9.52 -5.60 -1.27
N THR A 113 10.56 -5.82 -2.09
CA THR A 113 10.93 -7.18 -2.53
C THR A 113 11.33 -8.08 -1.35
N ILE A 114 12.10 -7.55 -0.39
CA ILE A 114 12.43 -8.28 0.84
C ILE A 114 11.15 -8.63 1.61
N SER A 115 10.20 -7.70 1.72
CA SER A 115 8.91 -7.92 2.37
C SER A 115 8.13 -9.07 1.71
N GLN A 116 8.03 -9.08 0.38
CA GLN A 116 7.37 -10.16 -0.38
C GLN A 116 8.07 -11.51 -0.21
N LEU A 117 9.40 -11.54 -0.21
CA LEU A 117 10.18 -12.76 0.03
C LEU A 117 9.99 -13.30 1.46
N LEU A 118 9.89 -12.42 2.47
CA LEU A 118 9.56 -12.80 3.85
C LEU A 118 8.14 -13.39 3.94
N GLN A 119 7.15 -12.79 3.27
CA GLN A 119 5.80 -13.35 3.19
C GLN A 119 5.81 -14.76 2.57
N ARG A 120 6.57 -14.94 1.48
CA ARG A 120 6.72 -16.23 0.82
C ARG A 120 7.37 -17.26 1.74
N LEU A 121 8.41 -16.90 2.50
CA LEU A 121 9.01 -17.81 3.49
C LEU A 121 8.05 -18.25 4.60
N ASN A 122 7.11 -17.38 4.97
CA ASN A 122 6.09 -17.67 5.97
C ASN A 122 4.90 -18.47 5.41
N SER A 123 4.85 -18.71 4.09
CA SER A 123 3.82 -19.57 3.49
C SER A 123 4.09 -21.04 3.78
N HIS A 124 3.03 -21.81 4.05
CA HIS A 124 3.12 -23.21 4.47
C HIS A 124 3.41 -24.21 3.33
N GLU A 125 3.68 -23.73 2.12
CA GLU A 125 3.65 -24.55 0.89
C GLU A 125 5.01 -24.74 0.21
N LEU A 126 6.11 -24.18 0.75
CA LEU A 126 7.42 -24.28 0.09
C LEU A 126 8.09 -25.65 0.30
N LEU A 127 8.57 -26.24 -0.79
CA LEU A 127 9.51 -27.35 -0.77
C LEU A 127 10.87 -26.87 -0.25
N SER A 128 11.69 -27.79 0.28
CA SER A 128 12.99 -27.44 0.88
C SER A 128 13.91 -26.66 -0.06
N PHE A 129 13.97 -27.04 -1.34
CA PHE A 129 14.80 -26.34 -2.32
C PHE A 129 14.25 -24.94 -2.65
N GLU A 130 12.93 -24.77 -2.72
CA GLU A 130 12.31 -23.46 -2.96
C GLU A 130 12.55 -22.51 -1.78
N ARG A 131 12.51 -23.05 -0.56
CA ARG A 131 12.88 -22.31 0.64
C ARG A 131 14.33 -21.83 0.59
N ASP A 132 15.25 -22.68 0.17
CA ASP A 132 16.67 -22.33 0.02
C ASP A 132 16.87 -21.25 -1.06
N GLU A 133 16.15 -21.33 -2.19
CA GLU A 133 16.15 -20.30 -3.23
C GLU A 133 15.65 -18.95 -2.72
N VAL A 134 14.55 -18.93 -1.96
CA VAL A 134 14.02 -17.70 -1.37
C VAL A 134 15.01 -17.10 -0.36
N ILE A 135 15.67 -17.93 0.46
CA ILE A 135 16.72 -17.47 1.38
C ILE A 135 17.92 -16.88 0.60
N GLN A 136 18.31 -17.51 -0.51
CA GLN A 136 19.38 -16.99 -1.36
C GLN A 136 19.01 -15.63 -1.96
N GLN A 137 17.77 -15.47 -2.44
CA GLN A 137 17.28 -14.19 -2.95
C GLN A 137 17.27 -13.10 -1.87
N LEU A 138 16.78 -13.42 -0.66
CA LEU A 138 16.80 -12.51 0.48
C LEU A 138 18.22 -12.03 0.81
N ARG A 139 19.19 -12.95 0.85
CA ARG A 139 20.60 -12.59 1.05
C ARG A 139 21.09 -11.66 -0.05
N GLY A 140 20.74 -11.93 -1.31
CA GLY A 140 21.08 -11.08 -2.45
C GLY A 140 20.55 -9.65 -2.28
N TYR A 141 19.26 -9.50 -1.95
CA TYR A 141 18.66 -8.19 -1.74
C TYR A 141 19.19 -7.45 -0.51
N ILE A 142 19.51 -8.15 0.58
CA ILE A 142 20.17 -7.54 1.75
C ILE A 142 21.57 -7.02 1.38
N VAL A 143 22.34 -7.77 0.56
CA VAL A 143 23.64 -7.31 0.06
C VAL A 143 23.48 -6.09 -0.84
N LEU A 144 22.49 -6.08 -1.75
CA LEU A 144 22.22 -4.92 -2.61
C LEU A 144 21.79 -3.70 -1.78
N LEU A 145 20.97 -3.89 -0.74
CA LEU A 145 20.57 -2.85 0.19
C LEU A 145 21.78 -2.26 0.94
N TRP A 146 22.71 -3.12 1.36
CA TRP A 146 23.98 -2.72 1.99
C TRP A 146 24.88 -1.93 1.04
N GLN A 147 24.97 -2.35 -0.23
CA GLN A 147 25.83 -1.74 -1.25
C GLN A 147 25.23 -0.51 -1.91
N SER A 148 23.97 -0.18 -1.62
CA SER A 148 23.27 0.97 -2.22
C SER A 148 23.23 2.17 -1.27
N ASP A 149 23.53 3.35 -1.79
CA ASP A 149 23.32 4.59 -1.05
C ASP A 149 21.83 4.84 -0.81
N GLU A 150 21.50 5.25 0.41
CA GLU A 150 20.11 5.44 0.84
C GLU A 150 19.54 6.77 0.37
N THR A 151 20.38 7.79 0.42
CA THR A 151 20.09 9.15 0.01
C THR A 151 20.57 9.38 -1.41
N ARG A 152 19.97 10.38 -2.05
CA ARG A 152 20.41 10.86 -3.36
C ARG A 152 21.60 11.81 -3.16
N ASP A 153 22.52 11.84 -4.10
CA ASP A 153 23.62 12.82 -4.12
C ASP A 153 23.13 14.26 -4.33
N ARG A 154 21.90 14.41 -4.85
CA ARG A 154 21.23 15.69 -5.05
C ARG A 154 19.91 15.74 -4.26
N PRO A 155 19.44 16.93 -3.85
CA PRO A 155 18.09 17.07 -3.33
C PRO A 155 17.06 16.51 -4.33
N PRO A 156 15.96 15.89 -3.85
CA PRO A 156 14.87 15.50 -4.72
C PRO A 156 14.29 16.73 -5.41
N THR A 157 13.95 16.60 -6.70
CA THR A 157 13.10 17.61 -7.36
C THR A 157 11.64 17.38 -6.97
N VAL A 158 10.78 18.37 -7.17
CA VAL A 158 9.33 18.20 -6.97
C VAL A 158 8.79 17.01 -7.80
N MET A 159 9.26 16.84 -9.03
CA MET A 159 8.86 15.71 -9.87
C MET A 159 9.37 14.36 -9.37
N ASP A 160 10.49 14.32 -8.64
CA ASP A 160 10.93 13.09 -7.98
C ASP A 160 9.95 12.67 -6.88
N GLU A 161 9.41 13.63 -6.13
CA GLU A 161 8.41 13.39 -5.10
C GLU A 161 7.08 12.96 -5.72
N VAL A 162 6.64 13.60 -6.81
CA VAL A 162 5.43 13.22 -7.56
C VAL A 162 5.52 11.76 -8.02
N ARG A 163 6.62 11.38 -8.68
CA ARG A 163 6.82 9.99 -9.15
C ARG A 163 6.91 9.00 -8.01
N ASN A 164 7.47 9.40 -6.87
CA ASN A 164 7.53 8.55 -5.68
C ASN A 164 6.13 8.33 -5.08
N ALA A 165 5.32 9.39 -4.94
CA ALA A 165 3.95 9.29 -4.47
C ALA A 165 3.09 8.43 -5.41
N LEU A 166 3.22 8.61 -6.72
CA LEU A 166 2.53 7.81 -7.73
C LEU A 166 2.92 6.33 -7.68
N TYR A 167 4.22 6.03 -7.50
CA TYR A 167 4.69 4.66 -7.36
C TYR A 167 3.99 3.94 -6.19
N PHE A 168 3.91 4.57 -5.02
CA PHE A 168 3.21 3.97 -3.88
C PHE A 168 1.70 3.89 -4.08
N PHE A 169 1.12 4.94 -4.67
CA PHE A 169 -0.31 4.95 -4.98
C PHE A 169 -0.69 3.78 -5.88
N GLU A 170 0.07 3.54 -6.94
CA GLU A 170 -0.14 2.43 -7.88
C GLU A 170 0.13 1.07 -7.22
N ALA A 171 1.23 0.94 -6.49
CA ALA A 171 1.64 -0.34 -5.89
C ALA A 171 0.72 -0.82 -4.77
N THR A 172 -0.01 0.08 -4.10
CA THR A 172 -0.77 -0.25 -2.88
C THR A 172 -2.21 0.24 -2.93
N LEU A 173 -2.41 1.56 -2.97
CA LEU A 173 -3.71 2.18 -2.72
C LEU A 173 -4.72 1.87 -3.82
N LEU A 174 -4.29 1.88 -5.07
CA LEU A 174 -5.18 1.66 -6.19
C LEU A 174 -5.83 0.27 -6.17
N GLY A 175 -5.06 -0.78 -5.84
CA GLY A 175 -5.59 -2.14 -5.68
C GLY A 175 -6.36 -2.35 -4.38
N LEU A 176 -6.14 -1.51 -3.36
CA LEU A 176 -6.83 -1.58 -2.08
C LEU A 176 -8.26 -1.01 -2.15
N VAL A 177 -8.50 0.02 -2.98
CA VAL A 177 -9.82 0.63 -3.13
C VAL A 177 -10.91 -0.42 -3.39
N PRO A 178 -10.87 -1.26 -4.45
CA PRO A 178 -11.93 -2.24 -4.68
C PRO A 178 -12.09 -3.23 -3.52
N GLN A 179 -11.01 -3.61 -2.83
CA GLN A 179 -11.09 -4.52 -1.68
C GLN A 179 -11.88 -3.92 -0.51
N ILE A 180 -11.76 -2.61 -0.27
CA ILE A 180 -12.54 -1.90 0.76
C ILE A 180 -14.02 -1.93 0.40
N TYR A 181 -14.36 -1.70 -0.87
CA TYR A 181 -15.75 -1.76 -1.34
C TYR A 181 -16.32 -3.18 -1.23
N ASP A 182 -15.56 -4.19 -1.64
CA ASP A 182 -15.96 -5.60 -1.54
C ASP A 182 -16.10 -6.08 -0.08
N GLU A 183 -15.28 -5.58 0.84
CA GLU A 183 -15.44 -5.87 2.28
C GLU A 183 -16.72 -5.23 2.83
N LEU A 184 -17.01 -3.98 2.47
CA LEU A 184 -18.23 -3.30 2.86
C LEU A 184 -19.47 -3.99 2.29
N ASP A 185 -19.47 -4.34 1.01
CA ASP A 185 -20.59 -5.04 0.35
C ASP A 185 -20.87 -6.38 1.02
N ARG A 186 -19.84 -7.19 1.26
CA ARG A 186 -19.98 -8.47 1.98
C ARG A 186 -20.50 -8.28 3.40
N ALA A 187 -20.04 -7.26 4.12
CA ALA A 187 -20.51 -6.96 5.46
C ALA A 187 -21.99 -6.57 5.46
N LEU A 188 -22.43 -5.72 4.52
CA LEU A 188 -23.82 -5.33 4.38
C LEU A 188 -24.71 -6.54 4.07
N ALA A 189 -24.33 -7.35 3.08
CA ALA A 189 -25.05 -8.57 2.73
C ALA A 189 -25.14 -9.57 3.90
N GLN A 190 -24.11 -9.64 4.75
CA GLN A 190 -24.10 -10.51 5.92
C GLN A 190 -25.07 -10.04 7.02
N PHE A 191 -25.12 -8.74 7.33
CA PHE A 191 -25.89 -8.21 8.47
C PHE A 191 -27.27 -7.67 8.11
N TYR A 192 -27.52 -7.45 6.82
CA TYR A 192 -28.78 -7.01 6.22
C TYR A 192 -29.11 -7.86 4.97
N PRO A 193 -29.31 -9.19 5.12
CA PRO A 193 -29.38 -10.12 3.98
C PRO A 193 -30.62 -9.96 3.08
N ASP A 194 -31.68 -9.33 3.60
CA ASP A 194 -32.93 -9.12 2.86
C ASP A 194 -32.97 -7.74 2.17
N GLU A 195 -31.85 -7.01 2.16
CA GLU A 195 -31.75 -5.63 1.71
C GLU A 195 -30.68 -5.50 0.63
N GLU A 196 -30.98 -4.72 -0.39
CA GLU A 196 -29.99 -4.30 -1.39
C GLU A 196 -29.46 -2.91 -1.05
N PHE A 197 -28.15 -2.73 -1.21
CA PHE A 197 -27.45 -1.46 -0.99
C PHE A 197 -26.75 -1.03 -2.27
N GLU A 198 -26.96 0.22 -2.64
CA GLU A 198 -26.11 0.90 -3.61
C GLU A 198 -25.01 1.63 -2.84
N ILE A 199 -23.75 1.24 -3.04
CA ILE A 199 -22.60 1.86 -2.38
C ILE A 199 -22.03 2.95 -3.29
N PRO A 200 -22.21 4.24 -2.96
CA PRO A 200 -21.67 5.32 -3.78
C PRO A 200 -20.14 5.40 -3.67
N PRO A 201 -19.45 6.09 -4.61
CA PRO A 201 -18.02 6.30 -4.54
C PRO A 201 -17.63 7.29 -3.43
N PHE A 202 -17.65 6.81 -2.18
CA PHE A 202 -17.31 7.56 -0.97
C PHE A 202 -15.81 7.82 -0.78
N LEU A 203 -14.93 6.92 -1.26
CA LEU A 203 -13.48 7.04 -1.08
C LEU A 203 -12.84 7.68 -2.31
N ARG A 204 -12.13 8.79 -2.11
CA ARG A 204 -11.32 9.47 -3.13
C ARG A 204 -9.94 9.75 -2.59
N TYR A 205 -8.99 10.05 -3.46
CA TYR A 205 -7.65 10.46 -3.03
C TYR A 205 -7.31 11.84 -3.55
N GLY A 206 -6.66 12.63 -2.69
CA GLY A 206 -6.03 13.89 -3.05
C GLY A 206 -4.52 13.79 -2.94
N THR A 207 -3.80 14.77 -3.50
CA THR A 207 -2.37 14.92 -3.28
C THR A 207 -1.99 16.39 -3.30
N TRP A 208 -1.11 16.78 -2.38
CA TRP A 208 -0.41 18.08 -2.38
C TRP A 208 0.92 18.00 -3.13
N VAL A 209 1.42 16.80 -3.39
CA VAL A 209 2.71 16.60 -4.06
C VAL A 209 2.64 17.13 -5.50
N GLY A 210 3.50 18.10 -5.82
CA GLY A 210 3.50 18.79 -7.11
C GLY A 210 2.49 19.95 -7.24
N GLY A 211 1.65 20.17 -6.22
CA GLY A 211 0.62 21.23 -6.22
C GLY A 211 0.77 22.26 -5.10
N ASP A 212 1.28 21.87 -3.93
CA ASP A 212 1.47 22.77 -2.80
C ASP A 212 2.69 23.68 -3.02
N ARG A 213 2.44 24.99 -3.09
CA ARG A 213 3.44 26.03 -3.36
C ARG A 213 3.80 26.83 -2.11
N ASP A 214 3.16 26.57 -0.98
CA ASP A 214 3.39 27.34 0.23
C ASP A 214 4.82 27.12 0.73
N GLY A 215 5.60 28.20 0.79
CA GLY A 215 7.01 28.14 1.18
C GLY A 215 7.96 27.40 0.23
N ASN A 216 7.50 26.90 -0.93
CA ASN A 216 8.32 26.12 -1.86
C ASN A 216 8.42 26.76 -3.27
N PRO A 217 9.51 27.49 -3.57
CA PRO A 217 9.66 28.18 -4.86
C PRO A 217 9.87 27.22 -6.05
N TYR A 218 10.16 25.94 -5.80
CA TYR A 218 10.41 24.95 -6.84
C TYR A 218 9.12 24.37 -7.43
N VAL A 219 7.97 24.65 -6.83
CA VAL A 219 6.66 24.24 -7.36
C VAL A 219 6.17 25.36 -8.29
N THR A 220 6.58 25.25 -9.56
CA THR A 220 6.20 26.19 -10.63
C THR A 220 4.93 25.70 -11.35
N LEU A 221 4.36 26.56 -12.21
CA LEU A 221 3.22 26.18 -13.07
C LEU A 221 3.57 24.96 -13.93
N ASP A 222 4.74 24.97 -14.58
CA ASP A 222 5.19 23.90 -15.46
C ASP A 222 5.34 22.58 -14.69
N VAL A 223 5.84 22.63 -13.45
CA VAL A 223 5.97 21.44 -12.57
C VAL A 223 4.60 20.90 -12.18
N THR A 224 3.64 21.76 -11.84
CA THR A 224 2.27 21.32 -11.52
C THR A 224 1.58 20.72 -12.75
N GLU A 225 1.79 21.29 -13.94
CA GLU A 225 1.26 20.73 -15.19
C GLU A 225 1.88 19.35 -15.50
N GLU A 226 3.20 19.22 -15.36
CA GLU A 226 3.90 17.94 -15.53
C GLU A 226 3.39 16.90 -14.52
N ALA A 227 3.18 17.28 -13.26
CA ALA A 227 2.64 16.41 -12.23
C ALA A 227 1.23 15.88 -12.57
N LEU A 228 0.34 16.75 -13.07
CA LEU A 228 -1.00 16.36 -13.52
C LEU A 228 -0.96 15.42 -14.74
N ARG A 229 -0.01 15.64 -15.66
CA ARG A 229 0.19 14.76 -16.83
C ARG A 229 0.64 13.36 -16.40
N GLU A 230 1.61 13.27 -15.48
CA GLU A 230 2.09 11.99 -14.94
C GLU A 230 0.98 11.25 -14.16
N GLN A 231 0.19 11.95 -13.34
CA GLN A 231 -0.98 11.37 -12.66
C GLN A 231 -1.98 10.78 -13.67
N LYS A 232 -2.27 11.52 -14.75
CA LYS A 232 -3.15 11.07 -15.82
C LYS A 232 -2.59 9.86 -16.56
N GLU A 233 -1.29 9.86 -16.86
CA GLU A 233 -0.64 8.76 -17.57
C GLU A 233 -0.67 7.47 -16.75
N VAL A 234 -0.38 7.55 -15.44
CA VAL A 234 -0.44 6.39 -14.54
C VAL A 234 -1.84 5.78 -14.53
N ILE A 235 -2.89 6.58 -14.32
CA ILE A 235 -4.25 6.02 -14.22
C ILE A 235 -4.77 5.47 -15.57
N LEU A 236 -4.46 6.13 -16.68
CA LEU A 236 -4.85 5.63 -18.01
C LEU A 236 -4.12 4.35 -18.37
N THR A 237 -2.82 4.27 -18.07
CA THR A 237 -2.02 3.05 -18.28
C THR A 237 -2.62 1.89 -17.50
N ARG A 238 -2.98 2.13 -16.23
CA ARG A 238 -3.63 1.11 -15.42
C ARG A 238 -4.98 0.68 -15.98
N TYR A 239 -5.85 1.61 -16.35
CA TYR A 239 -7.15 1.25 -16.90
C TYR A 239 -7.05 0.45 -18.20
N ASN A 240 -6.08 0.76 -19.06
CA ASN A 240 -5.83 -0.05 -20.25
C ASN A 240 -5.47 -1.50 -19.87
N ILE A 241 -4.60 -1.70 -18.89
CA ILE A 241 -4.23 -3.05 -18.41
C ILE A 241 -5.46 -3.81 -17.89
N GLU A 242 -6.31 -3.16 -17.10
CA GLU A 242 -7.52 -3.80 -16.54
C GLU A 242 -8.56 -4.12 -17.62
N VAL A 243 -8.78 -3.20 -18.57
CA VAL A 243 -9.69 -3.41 -19.69
C VAL A 243 -9.21 -4.55 -20.58
N ASP A 244 -7.91 -4.63 -20.87
CA ASP A 244 -7.33 -5.73 -21.62
C ASP A 244 -7.49 -7.07 -20.88
N ALA A 245 -7.33 -7.08 -19.54
CA ALA A 245 -7.58 -8.26 -18.73
C ALA A 245 -9.05 -8.71 -18.81
N LEU A 246 -9.99 -7.77 -18.71
CA LEU A 246 -11.43 -8.03 -18.85
C LEU A 246 -11.78 -8.53 -20.25
N TYR A 247 -11.20 -7.94 -21.30
CA TYR A 247 -11.40 -8.39 -22.68
C TYR A 247 -11.00 -9.86 -22.87
N ASN A 248 -9.88 -10.28 -22.28
CA ASN A 248 -9.41 -11.66 -22.36
C ASN A 248 -10.25 -12.63 -21.51
N LEU A 249 -10.84 -12.15 -20.41
CA LEU A 249 -11.63 -12.97 -19.49
C LEU A 249 -13.10 -13.14 -19.94
N LEU A 250 -13.73 -12.03 -20.35
CA LEU A 250 -15.15 -11.96 -20.69
C LEU A 250 -15.41 -12.57 -22.06
N SER A 251 -15.52 -13.90 -22.08
CA SER A 251 -15.84 -14.72 -23.25
C SER A 251 -17.23 -15.37 -23.26
N PRO A 252 -18.29 -14.81 -22.62
CA PRO A 252 -19.60 -15.45 -22.62
C PRO A 252 -20.17 -15.60 -24.03
N ALA A 253 -20.74 -16.77 -24.31
CA ALA A 253 -21.33 -17.07 -25.61
C ALA A 253 -22.83 -16.75 -25.62
N ARG A 254 -23.32 -16.15 -26.71
CA ARG A 254 -24.77 -15.92 -26.98
C ARG A 254 -25.60 -17.20 -26.93
N THR A 255 -24.97 -18.36 -27.09
CA THR A 255 -25.63 -19.67 -27.00
C THR A 255 -25.82 -20.16 -25.56
N ARG A 256 -25.20 -19.51 -24.55
CA ARG A 256 -25.22 -19.94 -23.15
C ARG A 256 -25.83 -18.93 -22.19
N VAL A 257 -25.73 -17.64 -22.51
CA VAL A 257 -26.30 -16.56 -21.68
C VAL A 257 -27.04 -15.56 -22.54
N GLN A 258 -28.03 -14.91 -21.94
CA GLN A 258 -28.71 -13.77 -22.54
C GLN A 258 -27.91 -12.49 -22.27
N PHE A 259 -27.89 -11.59 -23.24
CA PHE A 259 -27.31 -10.25 -23.10
C PHE A 259 -28.44 -9.23 -23.11
N SER A 260 -28.28 -8.11 -22.39
CA SER A 260 -29.25 -7.03 -22.45
C SER A 260 -29.30 -6.42 -23.86
N GLU A 261 -30.47 -5.90 -24.25
CA GLU A 261 -30.60 -5.21 -25.54
C GLU A 261 -29.67 -4.01 -25.65
N GLU A 262 -29.47 -3.27 -24.56
CA GLU A 262 -28.57 -2.11 -24.49
C GLU A 262 -27.12 -2.49 -24.82
N LEU A 263 -26.64 -3.61 -24.27
CA LEU A 263 -25.29 -4.08 -24.54
C LEU A 263 -25.16 -4.51 -26.01
N LEU A 264 -26.15 -5.21 -26.55
CA LEU A 264 -26.13 -5.64 -27.95
C LEU A 264 -26.09 -4.43 -28.91
N GLN A 265 -26.86 -3.39 -28.61
CA GLN A 265 -26.88 -2.15 -29.38
C GLN A 265 -25.56 -1.37 -29.30
N SER A 266 -24.84 -1.43 -28.17
CA SER A 266 -23.58 -0.72 -27.99
C SER A 266 -22.41 -1.26 -28.83
N ILE A 267 -22.54 -2.48 -29.37
CA ILE A 267 -21.49 -3.20 -30.11
C ILE A 267 -21.73 -3.13 -31.64
N GLU A 268 -22.93 -2.73 -32.08
CA GLU A 268 -23.31 -2.52 -33.48
C GLU A 268 -23.01 -1.10 -33.98
#